data_AF-A0A3D4PGD7-F1
#
_entry.id   AF-A0A3D4PGD7-F1
#
_cell.length_a   1.000
_cell.length_b   1.000
_cell.length_c   1.000
_cell.angle_alpha   90.00
_cell.angle_beta   90.00
_cell.angle_gamma   90.00
#
_symmetry.space_group_name_H-M   'P 1'
#
loop_
_entity.id
_entity.type
_entity.pdbx_description
1 polymer ?
#
loop_
_entity_poly.entity_id
_entity_poly.type
_entity_poly.pdbx_seq_one_letter_code
_entity_poly.pdbx_strand_id
1 'polypeptide(L)'
;MSAAFAAGGEFGILSRLSLFLIAGEIPMLLFVGLAIVCGVSYLYQKTRPAIMQSVRHRFAESHPDRTIRWVRIRSENNIGPIAVVLHGYTTPTYHYYQINSETESIEDLGTSEYLPGKSDAIGG
;
A
#
# COMPACT_ATOMS: atom_id res chain seq x y z
N MET A 1 56.16 35.15 -5.34
CA MET A 1 55.57 33.80 -5.38
C MET A 1 55.33 33.33 -3.95
N SER A 2 54.07 33.12 -3.57
CA SER A 2 53.64 31.85 -2.98
C SER A 2 52.13 31.94 -2.78
N ALA A 3 51.42 31.24 -3.67
CA ALA A 3 50.01 30.95 -3.53
C ALA A 3 49.84 29.99 -2.35
N ALA A 4 49.47 30.52 -1.19
CA ALA A 4 49.13 29.73 0.00
C ALA A 4 47.69 30.04 0.44
N PHE A 5 46.79 30.22 -0.52
CA PHE A 5 45.37 30.45 -0.28
C PHE A 5 44.52 29.54 -1.18
N ALA A 6 44.74 28.23 -1.10
CA ALA A 6 43.92 27.24 -1.81
C ALA A 6 43.99 25.83 -1.19
N ALA A 7 44.00 25.70 0.14
CA ALA A 7 44.05 24.39 0.81
C ALA A 7 43.05 24.25 1.98
N GLY A 8 41.88 24.90 1.87
CA GLY A 8 40.90 24.99 2.96
C GLY A 8 39.52 24.37 2.70
N GLY A 9 39.29 23.66 1.59
CA GLY A 9 37.94 23.29 1.15
C GLY A 9 37.58 21.80 1.10
N GLU A 10 38.55 20.90 0.96
CA GLU A 10 38.25 19.52 0.50
C GLU A 10 38.46 18.41 1.55
N PHE A 11 38.94 18.75 2.75
CA PHE A 11 39.25 17.78 3.82
C PHE A 11 38.05 17.37 4.71
N GLY A 12 36.83 17.83 4.42
CA GLY A 12 35.69 17.71 5.34
C GLY A 12 34.68 16.58 5.06
N ILE A 13 34.52 16.13 3.82
CA ILE A 13 33.42 15.22 3.44
C ILE A 13 33.91 13.77 3.31
N LEU A 14 35.03 13.54 2.63
CA LEU A 14 35.59 12.20 2.41
C LEU A 14 36.10 11.56 3.72
N SER A 15 36.67 12.36 4.62
CA SER A 15 37.12 11.96 5.95
C SER A 15 35.96 11.62 6.90
N ARG A 16 34.85 12.37 6.81
CA ARG A 16 33.60 12.06 7.52
C ARG A 16 32.96 10.79 7.01
N LEU A 17 32.88 10.60 5.69
CA LEU A 17 32.36 9.37 5.07
C LEU A 17 33.10 8.11 5.52
N SER A 18 34.43 8.18 5.61
CA SER A 18 35.26 7.06 6.07
C SER A 18 35.09 6.78 7.57
N LEU A 19 34.91 7.81 8.40
CA LEU A 19 34.52 7.65 9.81
C LEU A 19 33.12 7.02 9.96
N PHE A 20 32.14 7.42 9.16
CA PHE A 20 30.79 6.82 9.16
C PHE A 20 30.78 5.37 8.66
N LEU A 21 31.69 5.01 7.75
CA LEU A 21 31.90 3.64 7.29
C LEU A 21 32.52 2.76 8.39
N ILE A 22 33.51 3.27 9.13
CA ILE A 22 34.20 2.53 10.21
C ILE A 22 33.33 2.44 11.48
N ALA A 23 32.54 3.48 11.79
CA ALA A 23 31.61 3.49 12.92
C ALA A 23 30.39 2.57 12.72
N GLY A 24 30.22 1.97 11.53
CA GLY A 24 29.12 1.04 11.24
C GLY A 24 27.75 1.70 11.07
N GLU A 25 27.68 3.04 11.11
CA GLU A 25 26.43 3.79 11.03
C GLU A 25 25.76 3.65 9.65
N ILE A 26 26.54 3.67 8.56
CA ILE A 26 26.00 3.49 7.20
C ILE A 26 25.41 2.07 7.00
N PRO A 27 26.13 0.97 7.36
CA PRO A 27 25.53 -0.37 7.38
C PRO A 27 24.30 -0.46 8.29
N MET A 28 24.33 0.12 9.49
CA MET A 28 23.18 0.16 10.41
C MET A 28 21.95 0.83 9.78
N LEU A 29 22.12 1.98 9.12
CA LEU A 29 21.02 2.68 8.46
C LEU A 29 20.40 1.84 7.33
N LEU A 30 21.21 1.08 6.59
CA LEU A 30 20.71 0.13 5.59
C LEU A 30 19.90 -1.01 6.24
N PHE A 31 20.39 -1.59 7.33
CA PHE A 31 19.66 -2.64 8.06
C PHE A 31 18.36 -2.11 8.68
N VAL A 32 18.35 -0.89 9.22
CA VAL A 32 17.14 -0.24 9.74
C VAL A 32 16.14 0.00 8.62
N GLY A 33 16.59 0.52 7.47
CA GLY A 33 15.73 0.69 6.30
C GLY A 33 15.11 -0.63 5.82
N LEU A 34 15.92 -1.69 5.75
CA LEU A 34 15.44 -3.03 5.39
C LEU A 34 14.41 -3.55 6.42
N ALA A 35 14.67 -3.38 7.71
CA ALA A 35 13.76 -3.80 8.77
C ALA A 35 12.41 -3.08 8.70
N ILE A 36 12.40 -1.78 8.38
CA ILE A 36 11.17 -1.01 8.15
C ILE A 36 10.39 -1.57 6.96
N VAL A 37 11.06 -1.79 5.81
CA VAL A 37 10.42 -2.36 4.62
C VAL A 37 9.83 -3.75 4.89
N CYS A 38 10.58 -4.60 5.60
CA CYS A 38 10.10 -5.93 6.00
C CYS A 38 8.92 -5.83 6.97
N GLY A 39 8.98 -4.96 7.97
CA GLY A 39 7.92 -4.75 8.95
C GLY A 39 6.62 -4.27 8.32
N VAL A 40 6.72 -3.26 7.44
CA VAL A 40 5.58 -2.75 6.66
C VAL A 40 5.02 -3.84 5.75
N SER A 41 5.87 -4.57 5.03
CA SER A 41 5.44 -5.68 4.17
C SER A 41 4.72 -6.78 4.95
N TYR A 42 5.22 -7.13 6.13
CA TYR A 42 4.59 -8.10 7.02
C TYR A 42 3.22 -7.62 7.52
N LEU A 43 3.12 -6.36 7.94
CA LEU A 43 1.85 -5.74 8.33
C LEU A 43 0.84 -5.79 7.18
N TYR A 44 1.22 -5.38 5.96
CA TYR A 44 0.36 -5.45 4.78
C TYR A 44 -0.08 -6.88 4.44
N GLN A 45 0.81 -7.87 4.56
CA GLN A 45 0.46 -9.27 4.32
C GLN A 45 -0.48 -9.83 5.38
N LYS A 46 -0.38 -9.36 6.63
CA LYS A 46 -1.21 -9.84 7.74
C LYS A 46 -2.63 -9.25 7.73
N THR A 47 -2.79 -7.98 7.36
CA THR A 47 -4.08 -7.27 7.41
C THR A 47 -4.98 -7.57 6.22
N ARG A 48 -4.42 -7.72 5.02
CA ARG A 48 -5.20 -7.95 3.78
C ARG A 48 -6.07 -9.21 3.79
N PRO A 49 -5.60 -10.38 4.28
CA PRO A 49 -6.43 -11.58 4.36
C PRO A 49 -7.66 -11.40 5.25
N ALA A 50 -7.51 -10.71 6.39
CA ALA A 50 -8.60 -10.47 7.33
C ALA A 50 -9.68 -9.56 6.72
N ILE A 51 -9.27 -8.48 6.05
CA ILE A 51 -10.19 -7.57 5.33
C ILE A 51 -10.91 -8.32 4.20
N MET A 52 -10.20 -9.17 3.46
CA MET A 52 -10.82 -9.96 2.39
C MET A 52 -11.85 -10.96 2.93
N GLN A 53 -11.59 -11.56 4.09
CA GLN A 53 -12.52 -12.49 4.72
C GLN A 53 -13.76 -11.76 5.27
N SER A 54 -13.60 -10.61 5.92
CA SER A 54 -14.73 -9.84 6.45
C SER A 54 -15.66 -9.36 5.33
N VAL A 55 -15.11 -8.86 4.22
CA VAL A 55 -15.89 -8.45 3.05
C VAL A 55 -16.60 -9.63 2.40
N ARG A 56 -15.95 -10.80 2.30
CA ARG A 56 -16.60 -12.02 1.79
C ARG A 56 -17.77 -12.45 2.66
N HIS A 57 -17.59 -12.42 3.98
CA HIS A 57 -18.63 -12.78 4.94
C HIS A 57 -19.82 -11.83 4.81
N ARG A 58 -19.58 -10.52 4.82
CA ARG A 58 -20.62 -9.51 4.66
C ARG A 58 -21.36 -9.60 3.32
N PHE A 59 -20.64 -9.87 2.23
CA PHE A 59 -21.27 -10.09 0.93
C PHE A 59 -22.16 -11.34 0.94
N ALA A 60 -21.70 -12.44 1.54
CA ALA A 60 -22.49 -13.68 1.63
C ALA A 60 -23.75 -13.52 2.49
N GLU A 61 -23.70 -12.69 3.55
CA GLU A 61 -24.89 -12.37 4.36
C GLU A 61 -25.91 -11.53 3.60
N SER A 62 -25.45 -10.52 2.85
CA SER A 62 -26.31 -9.61 2.10
C SER A 62 -26.85 -10.23 0.80
N HIS A 63 -26.10 -11.16 0.21
CA HIS A 63 -26.39 -11.75 -1.10
C HIS A 63 -26.13 -13.28 -1.10
N PRO A 64 -26.93 -14.07 -0.36
CA PRO A 64 -26.68 -15.50 -0.17
C PRO A 64 -26.75 -16.30 -1.48
N ASP A 65 -27.53 -15.84 -2.45
CA ASP A 65 -27.75 -16.53 -3.72
C ASP A 65 -26.64 -16.27 -4.75
N ARG A 66 -25.68 -15.39 -4.44
CA ARG A 66 -24.65 -14.93 -5.38
C ARG A 66 -23.30 -15.54 -5.06
N THR A 67 -22.71 -16.24 -6.03
CA THR A 67 -21.36 -16.78 -5.87
C THR A 67 -20.30 -15.71 -6.08
N ILE A 68 -19.41 -15.55 -5.09
CA ILE A 68 -18.24 -14.68 -5.15
C ILE A 68 -17.18 -15.33 -6.05
N ARG A 69 -16.75 -14.64 -7.11
CA ARG A 69 -15.63 -15.09 -7.96
C ARG A 69 -14.29 -14.61 -7.43
N TRP A 70 -14.19 -13.34 -7.09
CA TRP A 70 -12.98 -12.79 -6.49
C TRP A 70 -13.28 -11.56 -5.65
N VAL A 71 -12.36 -11.28 -4.71
CA VAL A 71 -12.36 -10.07 -3.87
C VAL A 71 -10.98 -9.46 -3.97
N ARG A 72 -10.89 -8.13 -4.10
CA ARG A 72 -9.60 -7.41 -4.12
C ARG A 72 -9.73 -6.07 -3.43
N ILE A 73 -8.70 -5.71 -2.70
CA ILE A 73 -8.54 -4.37 -2.15
C ILE A 73 -7.91 -3.50 -3.25
N ARG A 74 -8.57 -2.41 -3.62
CA ARG A 74 -8.23 -1.60 -4.81
C ARG A 74 -7.54 -0.28 -4.46
N SER A 75 -8.06 0.43 -3.48
CA SER A 75 -7.58 1.75 -3.10
C SER A 75 -7.76 1.96 -1.60
N GLU A 76 -7.15 3.01 -1.09
CA GLU A 76 -7.34 3.50 0.26
C GLU A 76 -7.70 4.98 0.14
N ASN A 77 -8.81 5.37 0.75
CA ASN A 77 -9.20 6.78 0.85
C ASN A 77 -8.98 7.23 2.31
N ASN A 78 -9.23 8.51 2.60
CA ASN A 78 -9.09 9.08 3.95
C ASN A 78 -9.91 8.36 5.05
N ILE A 79 -10.89 7.54 4.66
CA ILE A 79 -11.76 6.76 5.57
C ILE A 79 -11.25 5.32 5.76
N GLY A 80 -10.51 4.78 4.78
CA GLY A 80 -9.99 3.41 4.82
C GLY A 80 -9.98 2.69 3.47
N PRO A 81 -9.62 1.39 3.47
CA PRO A 81 -9.47 0.60 2.26
C PRO A 81 -10.83 0.33 1.57
N ILE A 82 -10.82 0.38 0.25
CA ILE A 82 -11.94 0.04 -0.62
C ILE A 82 -11.71 -1.36 -1.18
N ALA A 83 -12.64 -2.27 -0.88
CA ALA A 83 -12.68 -3.62 -1.42
C ALA A 83 -13.72 -3.74 -2.54
N VAL A 84 -13.39 -4.54 -3.54
CA VAL A 84 -14.26 -4.85 -4.67
C VAL A 84 -14.53 -6.34 -4.69
N VAL A 85 -15.81 -6.70 -4.77
CA VAL A 85 -16.27 -8.08 -4.92
C VAL A 85 -16.80 -8.25 -6.33
N LEU A 86 -16.22 -9.16 -7.12
CA LEU A 86 -16.86 -9.62 -8.34
C LEU A 86 -17.73 -10.83 -8.02
N HIS A 87 -18.99 -10.76 -8.44
CA HIS A 87 -19.93 -11.87 -8.35
C HIS A 87 -20.69 -12.04 -9.67
N GLY A 88 -21.40 -13.17 -9.80
CA GLY A 88 -22.14 -13.53 -11.00
C GLY A 88 -21.29 -14.25 -12.05
N TYR A 89 -21.90 -15.24 -12.72
CA TYR A 89 -21.27 -16.04 -13.78
C TYR A 89 -21.56 -15.51 -15.18
N THR A 90 -22.82 -15.16 -15.44
CA THR A 90 -23.32 -14.74 -16.76
C THR A 90 -23.11 -13.24 -17.00
N THR A 91 -23.40 -12.40 -16.00
CA THR A 91 -23.16 -10.96 -16.03
C THR A 91 -22.25 -10.58 -14.86
N PRO A 92 -20.94 -10.37 -15.10
CA PRO A 92 -20.02 -10.00 -14.04
C PRO A 92 -20.34 -8.60 -13.52
N THR A 93 -20.76 -8.50 -12.26
CA THR A 93 -21.05 -7.22 -11.61
C THR A 93 -20.10 -7.02 -10.43
N TYR A 94 -19.62 -5.79 -10.28
CA TYR A 94 -18.74 -5.39 -9.19
C TYR A 94 -19.57 -4.74 -8.07
N HIS A 95 -19.35 -5.20 -6.84
CA HIS A 95 -19.85 -4.57 -5.62
C HIS A 95 -18.70 -3.90 -4.89
N TYR A 96 -18.92 -2.67 -4.44
CA TYR A 96 -17.91 -1.84 -3.77
C TYR A 96 -18.23 -1.75 -2.29
N TYR A 97 -17.21 -2.04 -1.47
CA TYR A 97 -17.29 -1.89 -0.03
C TYR A 97 -16.22 -0.95 0.46
N GLN A 98 -16.61 0.00 1.29
CA GLN A 98 -15.68 0.83 2.06
C GLN A 98 -15.53 0.24 3.45
N ILE A 99 -14.31 -0.13 3.82
CA ILE A 99 -14.00 -0.54 5.19
C ILE A 99 -13.54 0.71 5.94
N ASN A 100 -14.28 1.12 6.95
CA ASN A 100 -13.84 2.16 7.87
C ASN A 100 -12.83 1.54 8.85
N SER A 101 -11.61 2.07 8.85
CA SER A 101 -10.51 1.52 9.66
C SER A 101 -10.64 1.88 11.14
N GLU A 102 -11.45 2.88 11.48
CA GLU A 102 -11.63 3.38 12.86
C GLU A 102 -12.82 2.70 13.56
N THR A 103 -13.91 2.45 12.83
CA THR A 103 -15.14 1.87 13.37
C THR A 103 -15.33 0.40 13.03
N GLU A 104 -14.42 -0.19 12.25
CA GLU A 104 -14.51 -1.56 11.71
C GLU A 104 -15.81 -1.85 10.92
N SER A 105 -16.55 -0.81 10.51
CA SER A 105 -17.78 -0.94 9.75
C SER A 105 -17.50 -1.12 8.26
N ILE A 106 -18.32 -1.95 7.61
CA ILE A 106 -18.29 -2.18 6.16
C ILE A 106 -19.51 -1.49 5.55
N GLU A 107 -19.25 -0.42 4.82
CA GLU A 107 -20.28 0.36 4.12
C GLU A 107 -20.38 -0.08 2.66
N ASP A 108 -21.61 -0.21 2.17
CA ASP A 108 -21.89 -0.53 0.77
C ASP A 108 -21.92 0.76 -0.05
N LEU A 109 -20.98 0.87 -1.00
CA LEU A 109 -20.89 2.01 -1.92
C LEU A 109 -21.72 1.81 -3.19
N GLY A 110 -22.35 0.65 -3.35
CA GLY A 110 -23.17 0.28 -4.48
C GLY A 110 -22.45 -0.61 -5.49
N THR A 111 -23.01 -0.65 -6.69
CA THR A 111 -22.70 -1.68 -7.69
C THR A 111 -22.41 -1.05 -9.04
N SER A 112 -21.42 -1.58 -9.77
CA SER A 112 -21.12 -1.16 -11.13
C SER A 112 -20.83 -2.36 -12.01
N GLU A 113 -21.23 -2.29 -13.28
CA GLU A 113 -20.85 -3.26 -14.31
C GLU A 113 -19.40 -3.06 -14.78
N TYR A 114 -18.85 -1.88 -14.53
CA TYR A 114 -17.49 -1.52 -14.89
C TYR A 114 -16.60 -1.54 -13.68
N LEU A 115 -15.40 -2.06 -13.87
CA LEU A 115 -14.34 -1.98 -12.90
C LEU A 115 -13.71 -0.57 -13.01
N PRO A 116 -13.86 0.32 -12.00
CA PRO A 116 -13.32 1.67 -12.04
C PRO A 116 -11.81 1.58 -12.08
N GLY A 117 -11.22 2.32 -13.01
CA GLY A 117 -9.80 2.26 -13.36
C GLY A 117 -9.50 1.84 -14.80
N LYS A 118 -10.48 1.76 -15.70
CA LYS A 118 -10.23 1.66 -17.16
C LYS A 118 -10.67 2.90 -17.96
N SER A 119 -11.24 3.92 -17.31
CA SER A 119 -11.77 5.12 -17.98
C SER A 119 -10.83 6.33 -18.02
N ASP A 120 -9.66 6.32 -17.37
CA ASP A 120 -8.75 7.48 -17.38
C ASP A 120 -7.53 7.31 -18.32
N ALA A 121 -7.61 6.38 -19.30
CA ALA A 121 -6.56 6.20 -20.31
C ALA A 121 -7.02 6.53 -21.75
N ILE A 122 -8.23 7.08 -21.93
CA ILE A 122 -8.71 7.56 -23.23
C ILE A 122 -9.52 8.85 -23.01
N GLY A 123 -8.85 10.00 -23.08
CA GLY A 123 -9.49 11.30 -23.34
C GLY A 123 -9.70 12.20 -22.12
N GLY A 124 -8.84 13.21 -22.00
CA GLY A 124 -8.93 14.34 -21.07
C GLY A 124 -7.68 15.18 -21.15
#